data_AF-A0A7H4LSW3-F1
#
_entry.id   AF-A0A7H4LSW3-F1
#
_cell.length_a   1.000
_cell.length_b   1.000
_cell.length_c   1.000
_cell.angle_alpha   90.00
_cell.angle_beta   90.00
_cell.angle_gamma   90.00
#
_symmetry.space_group_name_H-M   'P 1'
#
loop_
_entity.id
_entity.type
_entity.pdbx_description
1 polymer ?
#
loop_
_entity_poly.entity_id
_entity_poly.type
_entity_poly.pdbx_seq_one_letter_code
_entity_poly.pdbx_strand_id
1 'polypeptide(L)'
;MNYSSSRHRLWILLFLLALLSLGTGLCYWQMQKKVDQDIHSRLQQAIASLDVTVSHAEQAADLAEPFYGKSCSENVLTELRTLVATIPDVRTVNLGKDNEIYCTSVFGGRKFQFDRRQYTHGALRLLSGSEITPFHPLMVYSEQDERGNTILVGVDGYYLYNILTVLDGDAHLYLQVGDRIMTRKGK
;
A
#
# COMPACT_ATOMS: atom_id res chain seq x y z
N MET A 1 74.08 16.13 -6.85
CA MET A 1 72.99 16.61 -5.97
C MET A 1 71.58 16.17 -6.40
N ASN A 2 71.39 15.03 -7.09
CA ASN A 2 70.05 14.59 -7.58
C ASN A 2 69.29 13.61 -6.66
N TYR A 3 69.93 13.08 -5.61
CA TYR A 3 69.36 11.98 -4.81
C TYR A 3 68.30 12.47 -3.79
N SER A 4 68.43 13.68 -3.25
CA SER A 4 67.48 14.26 -2.30
C SER A 4 66.14 14.66 -2.94
N SER A 5 66.19 15.20 -4.17
CA SER A 5 64.99 15.62 -4.93
C SER A 5 64.10 14.44 -5.34
N SER A 6 64.71 13.31 -5.73
CA SER A 6 63.98 12.08 -6.09
C SER A 6 63.26 11.46 -4.89
N ARG A 7 63.90 11.44 -3.70
CA ARG A 7 63.26 10.97 -2.47
C ARG A 7 62.08 11.86 -2.09
N HIS A 8 62.22 13.18 -2.14
CA HIS A 8 61.10 14.09 -1.85
C HIS A 8 59.90 13.90 -2.81
N ARG A 9 60.15 13.72 -4.11
CA ARG A 9 59.10 13.40 -5.08
C ARG A 9 58.39 12.08 -4.77
N LEU A 10 59.12 11.06 -4.32
CA LEU A 10 58.56 9.77 -3.91
C LEU A 10 57.64 9.92 -2.68
N TRP A 11 58.05 10.70 -1.68
CA TRP A 11 57.24 10.97 -0.48
C TRP A 11 55.94 11.72 -0.82
N ILE A 12 55.98 12.70 -1.73
CA ILE A 12 54.80 13.44 -2.18
C ILE A 12 53.81 12.52 -2.90
N LEU A 13 54.30 11.63 -3.77
CA LEU A 13 53.47 10.64 -4.47
C LEU A 13 52.81 9.64 -3.50
N LEU A 14 53.56 9.13 -2.52
CA LEU A 14 53.02 8.23 -1.50
C LEU A 14 51.95 8.91 -0.63
N PHE A 15 52.16 10.19 -0.30
CA PHE A 15 51.19 10.97 0.46
C PHE A 15 49.90 11.21 -0.33
N LEU A 16 50.00 11.56 -1.62
CA LEU A 16 48.83 11.69 -2.51
C LEU A 16 48.08 10.38 -2.68
N LEU A 17 48.78 9.25 -2.82
CA LEU A 17 48.18 7.93 -2.93
C LEU A 17 47.45 7.54 -1.62
N ALA A 18 48.06 7.83 -0.47
CA ALA A 18 47.44 7.60 0.83
C ALA A 18 46.16 8.42 1.01
N LEU A 19 46.18 9.72 0.64
CA LEU A 19 45.00 10.58 0.68
C LEU A 19 43.87 10.08 -0.22
N LEU A 20 44.19 9.64 -1.45
CA LEU A 20 43.21 9.07 -2.37
C LEU A 20 42.58 7.80 -1.78
N SER A 21 43.39 6.89 -1.24
CA SER A 21 42.90 5.65 -0.64
C SER A 21 41.96 5.91 0.55
N LEU A 22 42.34 6.84 1.43
CA LEU A 22 41.54 7.21 2.60
C LEU A 22 40.20 7.83 2.18
N GLY A 23 40.23 8.72 1.18
CA GLY A 23 39.03 9.34 0.61
C GLY A 23 38.07 8.32 0.00
N THR A 24 38.59 7.37 -0.79
CA THR A 24 37.76 6.30 -1.37
C THR A 24 37.15 5.38 -0.30
N GLY A 25 37.90 5.04 0.75
CA GLY A 25 37.41 4.22 1.86
C GLY A 25 36.29 4.91 2.65
N LEU A 26 36.46 6.20 2.95
CA LEU A 26 35.44 7.01 3.61
C LEU A 26 34.17 7.15 2.76
N CYS A 27 34.30 7.41 1.46
CA CYS A 27 33.16 7.46 0.54
C CYS A 27 32.43 6.12 0.47
N TYR A 28 33.16 5.00 0.38
CA TYR A 28 32.58 3.66 0.35
C TYR A 28 31.81 3.35 1.64
N TRP A 29 32.38 3.67 2.81
CA TRP A 29 31.74 3.47 4.10
C TRP A 29 30.49 4.36 4.28
N GLN A 30 30.56 5.62 3.86
CA GLN A 30 29.40 6.53 3.86
C GLN A 30 28.30 6.03 2.93
N MET A 31 28.67 5.51 1.75
CA MET A 31 27.72 4.94 0.79
C MET A 31 26.97 3.76 1.42
N GLN A 32 27.68 2.81 2.04
CA GLN A 32 27.03 1.65 2.67
C GLN A 32 26.10 2.04 3.81
N LYS A 33 26.55 2.92 4.73
CA LYS A 33 25.68 3.38 5.83
C LYS A 33 24.43 4.10 5.35
N LYS A 34 24.54 4.85 4.24
CA LYS A 34 23.42 5.60 3.69
C LYS A 34 22.38 4.68 3.05
N VAL A 35 22.81 3.61 2.39
CA VAL A 35 21.92 2.63 1.75
C VAL A 35 21.06 1.90 2.79
N ASP A 36 21.66 1.36 3.86
CA ASP A 36 20.91 0.58 4.85
C ASP A 36 19.88 1.43 5.61
N GLN A 37 20.25 2.65 5.99
CA GLN A 37 19.35 3.56 6.70
C GLN A 37 18.21 4.06 5.81
N ASP A 38 18.47 4.27 4.52
CA ASP A 38 17.47 4.70 3.54
C ASP A 38 16.42 3.61 3.30
N ILE A 39 16.82 2.33 3.21
CA ILE A 39 15.90 1.21 3.03
C ILE A 39 14.92 1.08 4.20
N HIS A 40 15.42 1.11 5.45
CA HIS A 40 14.55 1.01 6.62
C HIS A 40 13.58 2.18 6.73
N SER A 41 14.04 3.39 6.46
CA SER A 41 13.20 4.59 6.47
C SER A 41 12.08 4.51 5.41
N ARG A 42 12.40 4.09 4.20
CA ARG A 42 11.42 3.91 3.11
C ARG A 42 10.38 2.85 3.44
N LEU A 43 10.80 1.72 4.01
CA LEU A 43 9.86 0.68 4.42
C LEU A 43 8.89 1.19 5.50
N GLN A 44 9.38 1.94 6.49
CA GLN A 44 8.53 2.54 7.52
C GLN A 44 7.54 3.55 6.94
N GLN A 45 7.98 4.37 5.97
CA GLN A 45 7.09 5.28 5.25
C GLN A 45 6.04 4.55 4.42
N ALA A 46 6.39 3.41 3.82
CA ALA A 46 5.46 2.59 3.04
C ALA A 46 4.38 1.99 3.94
N ILE A 47 4.78 1.43 5.08
CA ILE A 47 3.86 0.90 6.09
C ILE A 47 2.93 2.01 6.59
N ALA A 48 3.48 3.16 7.01
CA ALA A 48 2.66 4.27 7.49
C ALA A 48 1.67 4.78 6.44
N SER A 49 2.06 4.81 5.17
CA SER A 49 1.17 5.23 4.07
C SER A 49 0.07 4.20 3.81
N LEU A 50 0.40 2.91 3.88
CA LEU A 50 -0.58 1.82 3.75
C LEU A 50 -1.56 1.82 4.93
N ASP A 51 -1.09 2.03 6.15
CA ASP A 51 -1.92 2.12 7.35
C ASP A 51 -2.93 3.26 7.23
N VAL A 52 -2.52 4.42 6.71
CA VAL A 52 -3.44 5.53 6.41
C VAL A 52 -4.51 5.11 5.40
N THR A 53 -4.13 4.48 4.29
CA THR A 53 -5.08 4.01 3.27
C THR A 53 -6.05 2.97 3.84
N VAL A 54 -5.59 2.04 4.70
CA VAL A 54 -6.48 1.09 5.38
C VAL A 54 -7.40 1.80 6.36
N SER A 55 -6.92 2.79 7.09
CA SER A 55 -7.74 3.56 8.05
C SER A 55 -8.87 4.34 7.38
N HIS A 56 -8.68 4.82 6.14
CA HIS A 56 -9.77 5.41 5.34
C HIS A 56 -10.84 4.36 5.01
N ALA A 57 -10.45 3.12 4.72
CA ALA A 57 -11.39 2.04 4.44
C ALA A 57 -12.18 1.64 5.70
N GLU A 58 -11.51 1.59 6.85
CA GLU A 58 -12.12 1.36 8.17
C GLU A 58 -13.14 2.47 8.48
N GLN A 59 -12.74 3.74 8.35
CA GLN A 59 -13.62 4.88 8.55
C GLN A 59 -14.87 4.82 7.65
N ALA A 60 -14.73 4.41 6.40
CA ALA A 60 -15.87 4.26 5.50
C ALA A 60 -16.80 3.12 5.91
N ALA A 61 -16.27 2.06 6.53
CA ALA A 61 -17.07 0.97 7.06
C ALA A 61 -17.84 1.43 8.32
N ASP A 62 -17.15 2.04 9.29
CA ASP A 62 -17.75 2.59 10.51
C ASP A 62 -18.91 3.55 10.20
N LEU A 63 -18.71 4.46 9.22
CA LEU A 63 -19.75 5.41 8.81
C LEU A 63 -20.90 4.76 8.02
N ALA A 64 -20.68 3.58 7.46
CA ALA A 64 -21.70 2.80 6.77
C ALA A 64 -22.46 1.84 7.69
N GLU A 65 -21.99 1.56 8.91
CA GLU A 65 -22.66 0.71 9.91
C GLU A 65 -24.15 1.02 10.11
N PRO A 66 -24.59 2.29 10.17
CA PRO A 66 -26.01 2.61 10.37
C PRO A 66 -26.92 2.10 9.24
N PHE A 67 -26.36 1.62 8.13
CA PHE A 67 -27.09 1.04 7.00
C PHE A 67 -27.13 -0.48 7.00
N TYR A 68 -26.53 -1.16 7.98
CA TYR A 68 -26.60 -2.61 8.12
C TYR A 68 -28.04 -3.13 8.02
N GLY A 69 -28.25 -4.11 7.14
CA GLY A 69 -29.53 -4.79 6.93
C GLY A 69 -30.64 -3.92 6.34
N LYS A 70 -30.41 -2.62 6.07
CA LYS A 70 -31.39 -1.76 5.39
C LYS A 70 -31.53 -2.16 3.94
N SER A 71 -32.72 -1.99 3.37
CA SER A 71 -32.91 -2.16 1.92
C SER A 71 -32.16 -1.09 1.13
N CYS A 72 -31.77 -1.43 -0.11
CA CYS A 72 -31.08 -0.51 -1.01
C CYS A 72 -32.04 0.55 -1.59
N SER A 73 -32.50 1.44 -0.72
CA SER A 73 -33.33 2.61 -1.07
C SER A 73 -32.46 3.76 -1.59
N GLU A 74 -33.07 4.72 -2.29
CA GLU A 74 -32.37 5.90 -2.81
C GLU A 74 -31.66 6.71 -1.71
N ASN A 75 -32.23 6.79 -0.52
CA ASN A 75 -31.59 7.47 0.62
C ASN A 75 -30.31 6.76 1.05
N VAL A 76 -30.36 5.44 1.24
CA VAL A 76 -29.17 4.64 1.58
C VAL A 76 -28.12 4.75 0.49
N LEU A 77 -28.53 4.62 -0.78
CA LEU A 77 -27.63 4.71 -1.92
C LEU A 77 -26.95 6.08 -2.03
N THR A 78 -27.68 7.16 -1.72
CA THR A 78 -27.14 8.53 -1.66
C THR A 78 -26.05 8.63 -0.60
N GLU A 79 -26.31 8.12 0.61
CA GLU A 79 -25.31 8.12 1.69
C GLU A 79 -24.06 7.31 1.32
N LEU A 80 -24.22 6.10 0.77
CA LEU A 80 -23.07 5.29 0.33
C LEU A 80 -22.23 6.00 -0.75
N ARG A 81 -22.87 6.73 -1.67
CA ARG A 81 -22.17 7.53 -2.70
C ARG A 81 -21.47 8.73 -2.09
N THR A 82 -22.07 9.37 -1.09
CA THR A 82 -21.43 10.46 -0.34
C THR A 82 -20.16 9.96 0.34
N LEU A 83 -20.19 8.80 1.02
CA LEU A 83 -19.00 8.22 1.65
C LEU A 83 -17.86 8.01 0.65
N VAL A 84 -18.15 7.42 -0.52
CA VAL A 84 -17.16 7.24 -1.59
C VAL A 84 -16.63 8.58 -2.13
N ALA A 85 -17.44 9.63 -2.12
CA ALA A 85 -17.05 10.95 -2.62
C ALA A 85 -16.25 11.77 -1.60
N THR A 86 -16.40 11.51 -0.30
CA THR A 86 -15.79 12.32 0.77
C THR A 86 -14.59 11.65 1.42
N ILE A 87 -14.49 10.33 1.40
CA ILE A 87 -13.42 9.57 2.05
C ILE A 87 -12.33 9.23 1.03
N PRO A 88 -11.05 9.56 1.29
CA PRO A 88 -9.95 9.27 0.37
C PRO A 88 -9.72 7.77 0.15
N ASP A 89 -9.10 7.42 -0.97
CA ASP A 89 -8.73 6.05 -1.38
C ASP A 89 -9.88 5.04 -1.56
N VAL A 90 -11.07 5.38 -1.07
CA VAL A 90 -12.29 4.58 -1.16
C VAL A 90 -12.88 4.68 -2.55
N ARG A 91 -13.08 3.53 -3.16
CA ARG A 91 -13.64 3.39 -4.51
C ARG A 91 -15.08 2.89 -4.50
N THR A 92 -15.41 2.00 -3.57
CA THR A 92 -16.76 1.44 -3.45
C THR A 92 -17.09 1.19 -2.00
N VAL A 93 -18.35 1.42 -1.61
CA VAL A 93 -18.91 0.91 -0.36
C VAL A 93 -20.09 0.03 -0.73
N ASN A 94 -20.12 -1.17 -0.17
CA ASN A 94 -21.13 -2.19 -0.47
C ASN A 94 -21.69 -2.76 0.82
N LEU A 95 -22.99 -3.01 0.83
CA LEU A 95 -23.69 -3.69 1.91
C LEU A 95 -24.00 -5.12 1.47
N GLY A 96 -23.70 -6.06 2.34
CA GLY A 96 -23.94 -7.48 2.14
C GLY A 96 -24.58 -8.13 3.36
N LYS A 97 -25.12 -9.31 3.14
CA LYS A 97 -25.66 -10.18 4.17
C LYS A 97 -25.54 -11.63 3.70
N ASP A 98 -25.17 -12.52 4.60
CA ASP A 98 -25.10 -13.96 4.32
C ASP A 98 -24.28 -14.30 3.05
N ASN A 99 -23.10 -13.66 2.89
CA ASN A 99 -22.20 -13.81 1.73
C ASN A 99 -22.75 -13.28 0.38
N GLU A 100 -23.85 -12.52 0.39
CA GLU A 100 -24.39 -11.83 -0.78
C GLU A 100 -24.35 -10.31 -0.58
N ILE A 101 -23.67 -9.59 -1.48
CA ILE A 101 -23.80 -8.14 -1.59
C ILE A 101 -25.18 -7.84 -2.17
N TYR A 102 -25.94 -6.97 -1.51
CA TYR A 102 -27.28 -6.59 -1.92
C TYR A 102 -27.42 -5.11 -2.28
N CYS A 103 -26.46 -4.27 -1.92
CA CYS A 103 -26.44 -2.85 -2.25
C CYS A 103 -25.01 -2.39 -2.53
N THR A 104 -24.80 -1.67 -3.62
CA THR A 104 -23.49 -1.16 -4.03
C THR A 104 -23.58 0.32 -4.33
N SER A 105 -22.58 1.10 -3.93
CA SER A 105 -22.52 2.54 -4.27
C SER A 105 -22.52 2.80 -5.78
N VAL A 106 -22.00 1.85 -6.56
CA VAL A 106 -21.86 1.93 -8.02
C VAL A 106 -23.15 1.54 -8.75
N PHE A 107 -23.74 0.38 -8.45
CA PHE A 107 -24.86 -0.19 -9.21
C PHE A 107 -26.19 -0.21 -8.45
N GLY A 108 -26.24 0.31 -7.22
CA GLY A 108 -27.43 0.20 -6.37
C GLY A 108 -27.71 -1.25 -6.00
N GLY A 109 -28.97 -1.66 -6.05
CA GLY A 109 -29.47 -2.96 -5.56
C GLY A 109 -29.05 -4.20 -6.37
N ARG A 110 -28.04 -4.10 -7.24
CA ARG A 110 -27.51 -5.25 -7.97
C ARG A 110 -26.80 -6.19 -6.99
N LYS A 111 -27.12 -7.47 -7.09
CA LYS A 111 -26.59 -8.51 -6.21
C LYS A 111 -25.31 -9.13 -6.74
N PHE A 112 -24.37 -9.42 -5.84
CA PHE A 112 -23.11 -10.10 -6.14
C PHE A 112 -22.78 -11.09 -5.04
N GLN A 113 -22.15 -12.21 -5.40
CA GLN A 113 -21.70 -13.17 -4.40
C GLN A 113 -20.26 -12.89 -3.97
N PHE A 114 -19.96 -13.13 -2.69
CA PHE A 114 -18.60 -13.11 -2.17
C PHE A 114 -18.37 -14.26 -1.19
N ASP A 115 -17.12 -14.63 -0.93
CA ASP A 115 -16.78 -15.64 0.08
C ASP A 115 -15.91 -15.01 1.15
N ARG A 116 -16.47 -14.85 2.35
CA ARG A 116 -15.76 -14.27 3.50
C ARG A 116 -14.55 -15.10 3.95
N ARG A 117 -14.53 -16.42 3.69
CA ARG A 117 -13.39 -17.29 4.04
C ARG A 117 -12.13 -16.96 3.25
N GLN A 118 -12.28 -16.23 2.15
CA GLN A 118 -11.16 -15.77 1.33
C GLN A 118 -10.56 -14.44 1.84
N TYR A 119 -11.08 -13.89 2.93
CA TYR A 119 -10.54 -12.70 3.60
C TYR A 119 -9.61 -13.10 4.73
N THR A 120 -8.44 -12.46 4.78
CA THR A 120 -7.45 -12.66 5.83
C THR A 120 -8.02 -12.19 7.15
N HIS A 121 -8.13 -13.09 8.12
CA HIS A 121 -8.83 -12.88 9.39
C HIS A 121 -10.26 -12.34 9.23
N GLY A 122 -10.90 -12.56 8.07
CA GLY A 122 -12.25 -12.08 7.79
C GLY A 122 -12.37 -10.57 7.54
N ALA A 123 -11.25 -9.84 7.44
CA ALA A 123 -11.22 -8.37 7.36
C ALA A 123 -10.62 -7.83 6.07
N LEU A 124 -9.52 -8.40 5.56
CA LEU A 124 -8.81 -7.82 4.42
C LEU A 124 -8.56 -8.84 3.32
N ARG A 125 -8.77 -8.41 2.07
CA ARG A 125 -8.48 -9.23 0.90
C ARG A 125 -7.93 -8.39 -0.24
N LEU A 126 -6.92 -8.94 -0.90
CA LEU A 126 -6.37 -8.39 -2.14
C LEU A 126 -6.95 -9.13 -3.35
N LEU A 127 -7.41 -8.37 -4.35
CA LEU A 127 -8.00 -8.88 -5.58
C LEU A 127 -7.25 -8.30 -6.79
N SER A 128 -7.06 -9.11 -7.82
CA SER A 128 -6.47 -8.66 -9.10
C SER A 128 -7.47 -7.91 -9.99
N GLY A 129 -8.75 -7.92 -9.62
CA GLY A 129 -9.86 -7.34 -10.37
C GLY A 129 -11.20 -7.54 -9.67
N SER A 130 -12.21 -6.80 -10.11
CA SER A 130 -13.61 -6.97 -9.70
C SER A 130 -14.52 -7.13 -10.92
N GLU A 131 -15.79 -7.49 -10.72
CA GLU A 131 -16.79 -7.44 -11.81
C GLU A 131 -16.94 -6.03 -12.40
N ILE A 132 -16.63 -4.99 -11.62
CA ILE A 132 -16.69 -3.59 -12.05
C ILE A 132 -15.46 -3.25 -12.90
N THR A 133 -14.28 -3.67 -12.45
CA THR A 133 -13.02 -3.51 -13.19
C THR A 133 -12.18 -4.78 -13.15
N PRO A 134 -12.33 -5.64 -14.16
CA PRO A 134 -11.65 -6.93 -14.20
C PRO A 134 -10.12 -6.86 -14.25
N PHE A 135 -9.57 -5.73 -14.72
CA PHE A 135 -8.14 -5.55 -14.95
C PHE A 135 -7.48 -4.54 -14.00
N HIS A 136 -8.22 -4.07 -12.99
CA HIS A 136 -7.68 -3.14 -12.00
C HIS A 136 -7.68 -3.81 -10.63
N PRO A 137 -6.49 -4.02 -10.03
CA PRO A 137 -6.42 -4.62 -8.71
C PRO A 137 -7.09 -3.71 -7.68
N LEU A 138 -7.58 -4.32 -6.61
CA LEU A 138 -8.18 -3.61 -5.48
C LEU A 138 -7.94 -4.37 -4.19
N MET A 139 -7.95 -3.64 -3.08
CA MET A 139 -8.06 -4.22 -1.75
C MET A 139 -9.50 -4.06 -1.26
N VAL A 140 -10.05 -5.07 -0.61
CA VAL A 140 -11.37 -5.00 0.02
C VAL A 140 -11.19 -5.15 1.52
N TYR A 141 -11.58 -4.12 2.25
CA TYR A 141 -11.82 -4.18 3.68
C TYR A 141 -13.25 -4.66 3.93
N SER A 142 -13.43 -5.54 4.91
CA SER A 142 -14.69 -6.15 5.26
C SER A 142 -14.89 -6.10 6.77
N GLU A 143 -16.09 -5.70 7.15
CA GLU A 143 -16.54 -5.69 8.54
C GLU A 143 -17.89 -6.40 8.61
N GLN A 144 -18.16 -7.11 9.71
CA GLN A 144 -19.40 -7.86 9.86
C GLN A 144 -19.90 -7.78 11.31
N ASP A 145 -21.20 -7.53 11.45
CA ASP A 145 -21.88 -7.55 12.74
C ASP A 145 -22.24 -8.98 13.19
N GLU A 146 -22.72 -9.11 14.43
CA GLU A 146 -23.14 -10.41 15.01
C GLU A 146 -24.33 -11.05 14.27
N ARG A 147 -25.04 -10.29 13.42
CA ARG A 147 -26.25 -10.71 12.70
C ARG A 147 -25.95 -11.13 11.26
N GLY A 148 -24.68 -11.13 10.85
CA GLY A 148 -24.24 -11.51 9.51
C GLY A 148 -24.38 -10.40 8.46
N ASN A 149 -24.72 -9.18 8.87
CA ASN A 149 -24.66 -8.03 7.98
C ASN A 149 -23.20 -7.64 7.79
N THR A 150 -22.80 -7.37 6.56
CA THR A 150 -21.41 -7.15 6.17
C THR A 150 -21.28 -5.85 5.41
N ILE A 151 -20.27 -5.05 5.72
CA ILE A 151 -19.86 -3.91 4.90
C ILE A 151 -18.58 -4.30 4.19
N LEU A 152 -18.50 -3.97 2.89
CA LEU A 152 -17.33 -4.20 2.06
C LEU A 152 -16.90 -2.89 1.42
N VAL A 153 -15.73 -2.40 1.81
CA VAL A 153 -15.12 -1.19 1.29
C VAL A 153 -14.00 -1.57 0.34
N GLY A 154 -14.13 -1.17 -0.91
CA GLY A 154 -13.12 -1.37 -1.94
C GLY A 154 -12.19 -0.17 -2.02
N VAL A 155 -10.89 -0.39 -1.89
CA VAL A 155 -9.81 0.57 -2.09
C VAL A 155 -9.15 0.31 -3.44
N ASP A 156 -8.96 1.35 -4.25
CA ASP A 156 -8.33 1.18 -5.57
C ASP A 156 -6.86 0.76 -5.42
N GLY A 157 -6.46 -0.29 -6.15
CA GLY A 157 -5.07 -0.74 -6.18
C GLY A 157 -4.10 0.31 -6.70
N TYR A 158 -4.58 1.33 -7.43
CA TYR A 158 -3.82 2.51 -7.83
C TYR A 158 -3.06 3.12 -6.65
N TYR A 159 -3.74 3.36 -5.53
CA TYR A 159 -3.11 3.98 -4.36
C TYR A 159 -2.04 3.06 -3.75
N LEU A 160 -2.34 1.76 -3.68
CA LEU A 160 -1.45 0.75 -3.11
C LEU A 160 -0.15 0.60 -3.91
N TYR A 161 -0.23 0.36 -5.22
CA TYR A 161 0.98 0.19 -6.01
C TYR A 161 1.72 1.52 -6.23
N ASN A 162 1.05 2.67 -6.10
CA ASN A 162 1.71 3.97 -6.15
C ASN A 162 2.57 4.21 -4.89
N ILE A 163 2.09 3.85 -3.70
CA ILE A 163 2.92 3.83 -2.47
C ILE A 163 4.16 2.97 -2.69
N LEU A 164 3.98 1.75 -3.23
CA LEU A 164 5.09 0.86 -3.56
C LEU A 164 6.05 1.50 -4.58
N THR A 165 5.53 2.16 -5.61
CA THR A 165 6.34 2.77 -6.69
C THR A 165 7.19 3.94 -6.21
N VAL A 166 6.63 4.82 -5.38
CA VAL A 166 7.33 6.01 -4.85
C VAL A 166 8.47 5.60 -3.92
N LEU A 167 8.31 4.48 -3.22
CA LEU A 167 9.23 4.03 -2.18
C LEU A 167 10.13 2.87 -2.62
N ASP A 168 9.95 2.34 -3.84
CA ASP A 168 10.60 1.11 -4.31
C ASP A 168 12.13 1.17 -4.32
N GLY A 169 12.71 2.31 -4.75
CA GLY A 169 14.16 2.55 -4.78
C GLY A 169 14.98 1.29 -5.09
N ASP A 170 15.93 0.97 -4.20
CA ASP A 170 16.68 -0.29 -4.17
C ASP A 170 16.05 -1.36 -3.24
N ALA A 171 14.90 -1.06 -2.63
CA ALA A 171 14.27 -1.88 -1.58
C ALA A 171 13.33 -2.98 -2.11
N HIS A 172 12.90 -2.90 -3.37
CA HIS A 172 12.04 -3.91 -4.03
C HIS A 172 10.82 -4.30 -3.19
N LEU A 173 9.93 -3.33 -2.98
CA LEU A 173 8.79 -3.46 -2.07
C LEU A 173 7.64 -4.27 -2.70
N TYR A 174 6.99 -5.09 -1.88
CA TYR A 174 5.76 -5.79 -2.21
C TYR A 174 4.78 -5.72 -1.03
N LEU A 175 3.49 -5.63 -1.34
CA LEU A 175 2.41 -5.69 -0.37
C LEU A 175 1.92 -7.14 -0.28
N GLN A 176 1.87 -7.71 0.92
CA GLN A 176 1.30 -9.04 1.14
C GLN A 176 0.04 -8.94 2.01
N VAL A 177 -1.05 -9.54 1.55
CA VAL A 177 -2.31 -9.67 2.30
C VAL A 177 -2.72 -11.14 2.27
N GLY A 178 -2.52 -11.83 3.39
CA GLY A 178 -2.73 -13.28 3.46
C GLY A 178 -1.80 -14.04 2.52
N ASP A 179 -2.38 -14.83 1.62
CA ASP A 179 -1.69 -15.61 0.59
C ASP A 179 -1.43 -14.83 -0.72
N ARG A 180 -1.89 -13.57 -0.80
CA ARG A 180 -1.77 -12.73 -2.00
C ARG A 180 -0.68 -11.69 -1.85
N ILE A 181 -0.01 -11.43 -2.96
CA ILE A 181 1.02 -10.40 -3.07
C ILE A 181 0.66 -9.41 -4.17
N MET A 182 1.06 -8.15 -3.99
CA MET A 182 1.01 -7.09 -4.99
C MET A 182 2.38 -6.43 -5.08
N THR A 183 2.84 -6.31 -6.32
CA THR A 183 4.05 -5.57 -6.68
C THR A 183 3.72 -4.13 -7.08
N ARG A 184 4.74 -3.28 -7.24
CA ARG A 184 4.62 -1.93 -7.82
C ARG A 184 3.96 -1.85 -9.20
N LYS A 185 3.77 -2.99 -9.88
CA LYS A 185 3.07 -3.08 -11.18
C LYS A 185 1.56 -3.35 -11.02
N GLY A 186 1.05 -3.41 -9.80
CA GLY A 186 -0.34 -3.79 -9.53
C GLY A 186 -0.64 -5.26 -9.82
N LYS A 187 0.39 -6.11 -9.81
CA LYS A 187 0.30 -7.56 -10.07
C LYS A 187 0.66 -8.35 -8.85
#